data_AF-A0A0Q5ZBS3-F1
#
_entry.id   AF-A0A0Q5ZBS3-F1
#
_cell.length_a   1.000
_cell.length_b   1.000
_cell.length_c   1.000
_cell.angle_alpha   90.00
_cell.angle_beta   90.00
_cell.angle_gamma   90.00
#
_symmetry.space_group_name_H-M   'P 1'
#
loop_
_entity.id
_entity.type
_entity.pdbx_description
1 polymer ?
#
loop_
_entity_poly.entity_id
_entity_poly.type
_entity_poly.pdbx_seq_one_letter_code
_entity_poly.pdbx_strand_id
1 'polypeptide(L)'
;MNFQVTVLKILVAYPDGFAVIADLKRDMAILATSGRDWADRTRRLAARVPGLDIWSQGLVERISGGWRLTSKGREVLEFMEARPSPETIQVAAANETTLPVAEQTPVPLLRQPSDRAKRRRERCERRREARERARANAS
;
A
#
# COMPACT_ATOMS: atom_id res chain seq x y z
N MET A 1 13.91 -6.73 0.42
CA MET A 1 12.90 -5.78 -0.08
C MET A 1 12.71 -6.05 -1.56
N ASN A 2 11.48 -6.13 -2.06
CA ASN A 2 11.24 -6.29 -3.51
C ASN A 2 11.11 -4.90 -4.15
N PHE A 3 12.03 -4.57 -5.06
CA PHE A 3 12.09 -3.26 -5.72
C PHE A 3 10.83 -2.96 -6.54
N GLN A 4 10.42 -3.90 -7.39
CA GLN A 4 9.32 -3.69 -8.32
C GLN A 4 7.99 -3.46 -7.59
N VAL A 5 7.71 -4.28 -6.58
CA VAL A 5 6.52 -4.10 -5.73
C VAL A 5 6.57 -2.76 -5.00
N THR A 6 7.77 -2.34 -4.57
CA THR A 6 7.94 -1.03 -3.92
C THR A 6 7.56 0.10 -4.87
N VAL A 7 7.99 0.05 -6.14
CA VAL A 7 7.62 1.06 -7.14
C VAL A 7 6.10 1.12 -7.32
N LEU A 8 5.42 -0.02 -7.47
CA LEU A 8 3.96 -0.05 -7.57
C LEU A 8 3.28 0.55 -6.34
N LYS A 9 3.76 0.20 -5.13
CA LYS A 9 3.23 0.71 -3.85
C LYS A 9 3.44 2.21 -3.67
N ILE A 10 4.57 2.75 -4.14
CA ILE A 10 4.81 4.19 -4.13
C ILE A 10 3.85 4.85 -5.10
N LEU A 11 3.81 4.42 -6.36
CA LEU A 11 3.01 5.08 -7.39
C LEU A 11 1.51 5.10 -7.05
N VAL A 12 0.93 4.00 -6.53
CA VAL A 12 -0.50 4.01 -6.13
C VAL A 12 -0.81 4.99 -4.99
N ALA A 13 0.19 5.38 -4.18
CA ALA A 13 0.03 6.35 -3.12
C ALA A 13 0.14 7.80 -3.60
N TYR A 14 0.59 8.03 -4.84
CA TYR A 14 0.62 9.36 -5.46
C TYR A 14 -0.70 9.66 -6.17
N PRO A 15 -1.10 10.95 -6.24
CA PRO A 15 -2.22 11.36 -7.08
C PRO A 15 -1.97 10.92 -8.53
N ASP A 16 -3.04 10.49 -9.19
CA ASP A 16 -3.04 9.98 -10.58
C ASP A 16 -2.14 8.76 -10.82
N GLY A 17 -1.54 8.20 -9.78
CA GLY A 17 -0.56 7.13 -9.90
C GLY A 17 0.80 7.60 -10.44
N PHE A 18 1.11 8.90 -10.39
CA PHE A 18 2.30 9.48 -11.03
C PHE A 18 3.29 10.02 -10.00
N ALA A 19 4.57 9.70 -10.17
CA ALA A 19 5.66 10.30 -9.40
C ALA A 19 6.82 10.68 -10.32
N VAL A 20 7.36 11.88 -10.12
CA VAL A 20 8.63 12.30 -10.76
C VAL A 20 9.79 11.48 -10.21
N ILE A 21 10.87 11.33 -10.99
CA ILE A 21 12.03 10.49 -10.62
C ILE A 21 12.64 10.93 -9.28
N ALA A 22 12.68 12.22 -8.97
CA ALA A 22 13.22 12.74 -7.72
C ALA A 22 12.42 12.27 -6.49
N ASP A 23 11.10 12.34 -6.57
CA ASP A 23 10.19 11.91 -5.51
C ASP A 23 10.18 10.40 -5.34
N LEU A 24 10.19 9.65 -6.45
CA LEU A 24 10.32 8.20 -6.43
C LEU A 24 11.61 7.77 -5.72
N LYS A 25 12.76 8.37 -6.08
CA LYS A 25 14.05 8.08 -5.42
C LYS A 25 14.02 8.41 -3.93
N ARG A 26 13.41 9.53 -3.55
CA ARG A 26 13.27 9.95 -2.15
C ARG A 26 12.46 8.94 -1.34
N ASP A 27 11.30 8.54 -1.84
CA ASP A 27 10.44 7.57 -1.14
C ASP A 27 11.09 6.18 -1.08
N MET A 28 11.82 5.80 -2.13
CA MET A 28 12.62 4.59 -2.10
C MET A 28 13.69 4.62 -1.02
N ALA A 29 14.40 5.74 -0.83
CA ALA A 29 15.40 5.87 0.24
C ALA A 29 14.75 5.73 1.63
N ILE A 30 13.57 6.32 1.83
CA ILE A 30 12.81 6.17 3.08
C ILE A 30 12.43 4.70 3.31
N LEU A 31 11.91 4.02 2.28
CA LEU A 31 11.50 2.63 2.40
C LEU A 31 12.69 1.66 2.57
N ALA A 32 13.84 1.97 1.99
CA ALA A 32 15.08 1.23 2.22
C ALA A 32 15.51 1.25 3.70
N THR A 33 15.21 2.34 4.42
CA THR A 33 15.49 2.47 5.86
C THR A 33 14.36 1.95 6.76
N SER A 34 13.23 1.50 6.19
CA SER A 34 12.04 1.08 6.95
C SER A 34 12.16 -0.29 7.63
N GLY A 35 13.32 -0.95 7.54
CA GLY A 35 13.62 -2.18 8.26
C GLY A 35 12.94 -3.43 7.69
N ARG A 36 12.96 -4.50 8.48
CA ARG A 36 12.62 -5.86 8.05
C ARG A 36 11.13 -6.05 7.73
N ASP A 37 10.24 -5.35 8.44
CA ASP A 37 8.79 -5.45 8.23
C ASP A 37 8.37 -5.09 6.81
N TRP A 38 8.89 -3.98 6.28
CA TRP A 38 8.60 -3.56 4.91
C TRP A 38 9.20 -4.54 3.89
N ALA A 39 10.43 -4.99 4.13
CA ALA A 39 11.11 -5.93 3.26
C ALA A 39 10.35 -7.26 3.16
N ASP A 40 9.81 -7.76 4.26
CA ASP A 40 9.04 -9.01 4.30
C ASP A 40 7.64 -8.82 3.70
N ARG A 41 6.99 -7.67 3.93
CA ARG A 41 5.71 -7.36 3.29
C ARG A 41 5.81 -7.35 1.77
N THR A 42 6.80 -6.63 1.23
CA THR A 42 7.01 -6.56 -0.23
C THR A 42 7.43 -7.89 -0.83
N ARG A 43 8.17 -8.73 -0.08
CA ARG A 43 8.50 -10.10 -0.48
C ARG A 43 7.25 -10.99 -0.57
N ARG A 44 6.34 -10.93 0.42
CA ARG A 44 5.09 -11.69 0.42
C ARG A 44 4.17 -11.30 -0.74
N LEU A 45 4.10 -10.01 -1.06
CA LEU A 45 3.35 -9.52 -2.22
C LEU A 45 3.94 -10.05 -3.53
N ALA A 46 5.26 -9.97 -3.70
CA ALA A 46 5.93 -10.47 -4.89
C ALA A 46 5.74 -11.99 -5.09
N ALA A 47 5.63 -12.76 -4.01
CA ALA A 47 5.40 -14.20 -4.08
C ALA A 47 4.04 -14.58 -4.71
N ARG A 48 3.07 -13.66 -4.74
CA ARG A 48 1.75 -13.89 -5.36
C ARG A 48 1.78 -13.80 -6.88
N VAL A 49 2.77 -13.12 -7.45
CA VAL A 49 2.97 -13.01 -8.89
C VAL A 49 4.44 -13.37 -9.19
N PRO A 50 4.76 -14.67 -9.27
CA PRO A 50 6.10 -15.11 -9.65
C PRO A 50 6.47 -14.56 -11.02
N GLY A 51 7.73 -14.13 -11.19
CA GLY A 51 8.18 -13.54 -12.45
C GLY A 51 7.57 -12.17 -12.76
N LEU A 52 7.10 -11.43 -11.74
CA LEU A 52 6.69 -10.04 -11.90
C LEU A 52 7.80 -9.25 -12.62
N ASP A 53 7.41 -8.52 -13.65
CA ASP A 53 8.25 -7.53 -14.33
C ASP A 53 7.38 -6.34 -14.72
N ILE A 54 7.39 -5.32 -13.85
CA ILE A 54 6.53 -4.15 -13.98
C ILE A 54 6.77 -3.34 -15.25
N TRP A 55 7.96 -3.44 -15.85
CA TRP A 55 8.32 -2.70 -17.06
C TRP A 55 7.89 -3.45 -18.30
N SER A 56 8.33 -4.70 -18.43
CA SER A 56 8.02 -5.54 -19.60
C SER A 56 6.54 -5.88 -19.68
N GLN A 57 5.83 -5.97 -18.55
CA GLN A 57 4.40 -6.24 -18.50
C GLN A 57 3.52 -4.99 -18.67
N GLY A 58 4.12 -3.80 -18.81
CA GLY A 58 3.39 -2.53 -19.00
C GLY A 58 2.55 -2.11 -17.79
N LEU A 59 2.99 -2.49 -16.58
CA LEU A 59 2.30 -2.10 -15.33
C LEU A 59 2.63 -0.66 -14.95
N VAL A 60 3.79 -0.17 -15.40
CA VAL A 60 4.20 1.22 -15.27
C VAL A 60 4.62 1.77 -16.64
N GLU A 61 4.33 3.03 -16.87
CA GLU A 61 4.75 3.77 -18.05
C GLU A 61 5.64 4.94 -17.67
N ARG A 62 6.61 5.26 -18.52
CA ARG A 62 7.51 6.41 -18.33
C ARG A 62 6.90 7.62 -19.03
N ILE A 63 6.67 8.71 -18.29
CA ILE A 63 6.09 9.95 -18.82
C ILE A 63 6.98 11.12 -18.42
N SER A 64 7.40 11.95 -19.38
CA SER A 64 8.01 13.29 -19.25
C SER A 64 8.67 13.65 -17.91
N GLY A 65 9.56 12.80 -17.40
CA GLY A 65 10.32 13.03 -16.15
C GLY A 65 9.95 12.16 -14.94
N GLY A 66 9.00 11.25 -15.09
CA GLY A 66 8.51 10.38 -14.03
C GLY A 66 8.00 9.03 -14.51
N TRP A 67 7.38 8.32 -13.58
CA TRP A 67 6.72 7.06 -13.80
C TRP A 67 5.25 7.19 -13.42
N ARG A 68 4.39 6.55 -14.20
CA ARG A 68 2.96 6.46 -13.94
C ARG A 68 2.51 5.01 -13.84
N LEU A 69 1.62 4.74 -12.92
CA LEU A 69 0.94 3.46 -12.77
C LEU A 69 -0.21 3.36 -13.76
N THR A 70 -0.18 2.34 -14.62
CA THR A 70 -1.24 2.05 -15.59
C THR A 70 -2.45 1.41 -14.91
N SER A 71 -3.59 1.35 -15.60
CA SER A 71 -4.78 0.66 -15.08
C SER A 71 -4.49 -0.83 -14.80
N LYS A 72 -3.80 -1.50 -15.73
CA LYS A 72 -3.32 -2.87 -15.57
C LYS A 72 -2.42 -3.02 -14.32
N GLY A 73 -1.54 -2.05 -14.08
CA GLY A 73 -0.71 -2.03 -12.88
C GLY A 73 -1.53 -1.95 -11.58
N ARG A 74 -2.65 -1.23 -11.57
CA ARG A 74 -3.56 -1.16 -10.42
C ARG A 74 -4.28 -2.48 -10.19
N GLU A 75 -4.80 -3.11 -11.25
CA GLU A 75 -5.46 -4.41 -11.16
C GLU A 75 -4.52 -5.50 -10.63
N VAL A 76 -3.29 -5.55 -11.15
CA VAL A 76 -2.28 -6.49 -10.67
C VAL A 76 -1.94 -6.21 -9.21
N LEU A 77 -1.79 -4.93 -8.83
CA LEU A 77 -1.51 -4.57 -7.45
C LEU A 77 -2.68 -4.92 -6.51
N GLU A 78 -3.91 -4.75 -6.95
CA GLU A 78 -5.12 -5.14 -6.22
C GLU A 78 -5.18 -6.65 -6.04
N PHE A 79 -4.93 -7.43 -7.10
CA PHE A 79 -4.80 -8.88 -7.02
C PHE A 79 -3.70 -9.30 -6.04
N MET A 80 -2.55 -8.64 -6.10
CA MET A 80 -1.44 -8.88 -5.17
C MET A 80 -1.80 -8.50 -3.73
N GLU A 81 -2.75 -7.60 -3.48
CA GLU A 81 -3.16 -7.17 -2.15
C GLU A 81 -4.40 -7.88 -1.63
N ALA A 82 -5.18 -8.50 -2.52
CA ALA A 82 -6.38 -9.26 -2.22
C ALA A 82 -6.08 -10.26 -1.11
N ARG A 83 -6.82 -10.18 -0.01
CA ARG A 83 -6.61 -11.10 1.11
C ARG A 83 -6.93 -12.51 0.59
N PRO A 84 -6.06 -13.53 0.74
CA PRO A 84 -6.52 -14.89 0.59
C PRO A 84 -7.63 -15.05 1.62
N SER A 85 -8.84 -15.31 1.12
CA SER A 85 -9.94 -15.76 1.95
C SER A 85 -9.41 -16.94 2.78
N PRO A 86 -9.54 -16.95 4.11
CA PRO A 86 -9.44 -18.20 4.83
C PRO A 86 -10.69 -19.02 4.47
N GLU A 87 -10.61 -19.83 3.43
CA GLU A 87 -11.52 -20.97 3.31
C GLU A 87 -11.22 -21.91 4.48
N THR A 88 -12.17 -21.93 5.42
CA THR A 88 -12.66 -23.14 6.09
C THR A 88 -11.60 -24.03 6.74
N ILE A 89 -11.19 -23.68 7.97
CA ILE A 89 -10.87 -24.71 8.95
C ILE A 89 -12.18 -25.05 9.67
N GLN A 90 -12.92 -26.01 9.12
CA GLN A 90 -13.91 -26.77 9.88
C GLN A 90 -13.15 -27.56 10.95
N VAL A 91 -13.21 -27.10 12.19
CA VAL A 91 -13.06 -28.00 13.34
C VAL A 91 -14.47 -28.36 13.79
N ALA A 92 -14.85 -29.60 13.51
CA ALA A 92 -16.11 -30.17 13.94
C ALA A 92 -16.14 -30.45 15.46
N ALA A 93 -17.37 -30.44 15.99
CA ALA A 93 -17.85 -31.03 17.24
C ALA A 93 -17.63 -30.25 18.55
N ALA A 94 -18.66 -29.54 19.02
CA ALA A 94 -19.71 -30.12 19.88
C ALA A 94 -20.84 -29.10 20.13
N ASN A 95 -22.07 -29.52 19.81
CA ASN A 95 -23.38 -29.31 20.46
C ASN A 95 -23.56 -28.05 21.36
N GLU A 96 -24.62 -27.24 21.31
CA GLU A 96 -26.01 -27.49 20.95
C GLU A 96 -26.80 -26.15 21.02
N THR A 97 -27.83 -26.02 20.18
CA THR A 97 -29.15 -25.43 20.50
C THR A 97 -29.39 -23.90 20.40
N THR A 98 -30.26 -23.59 19.41
CA THR A 98 -31.24 -22.47 19.31
C THR A 98 -30.96 -21.33 18.33
N LEU A 99 -31.61 -21.41 17.16
CA LEU A 99 -31.98 -20.30 16.26
C LEU A 99 -33.15 -19.48 16.85
N PRO A 100 -33.66 -18.40 16.21
CA PRO A 100 -33.02 -17.27 15.52
C PRO A 100 -33.66 -15.91 15.92
N VAL A 101 -32.94 -14.79 15.95
CA VAL A 101 -33.58 -13.45 15.83
C VAL A 101 -32.68 -12.51 15.02
N ALA A 102 -33.31 -11.92 14.00
CA ALA A 102 -32.75 -10.91 13.14
C ALA A 102 -32.37 -9.65 13.91
N GLU A 103 -31.17 -9.13 13.69
CA GLU A 103 -30.93 -7.70 13.77
C GLU A 103 -29.79 -7.30 12.85
N GLN A 104 -30.17 -6.62 11.77
CA GLN A 104 -29.27 -5.99 10.82
C GLN A 104 -28.60 -4.80 11.51
N THR A 105 -27.39 -4.98 12.04
CA THR A 105 -26.51 -3.86 12.39
C THR A 105 -25.56 -3.59 11.23
N PRO A 106 -25.48 -2.37 10.68
CA PRO A 106 -24.52 -2.05 9.64
C PRO A 106 -23.11 -2.10 10.24
N VAL A 107 -22.34 -3.11 9.82
CA VAL A 107 -20.94 -3.30 10.18
C VAL A 107 -20.17 -2.02 9.77
N PRO A 108 -19.38 -1.39 10.65
CA PRO A 108 -18.62 -0.21 10.27
C PRO A 108 -17.62 -0.63 9.19
N LEU A 109 -17.74 -0.04 8.01
CA LEU A 109 -16.81 -0.22 6.90
C LEU A 109 -15.38 -0.07 7.44
N LEU A 110 -14.62 -1.18 7.39
CA LEU A 110 -13.22 -1.22 7.74
C LEU A 110 -12.49 -0.08 7.03
N ARG A 111 -12.03 0.92 7.79
CA ARG A 111 -11.24 2.06 7.30
C ARG A 111 -10.17 1.56 6.35
N GLN A 112 -10.29 1.95 5.08
CA GLN A 112 -9.37 1.51 4.03
C GLN A 112 -7.92 1.84 4.42
N PRO A 113 -6.96 0.93 4.19
CA PRO A 113 -5.56 1.15 4.53
C PRO A 113 -4.95 2.39 3.84
N SER A 114 -5.51 2.80 2.70
CA SER A 114 -5.19 4.03 1.96
C SER A 114 -5.30 5.28 2.85
N ASP A 115 -6.36 5.38 3.65
CA ASP A 115 -6.59 6.51 4.55
C ASP A 115 -5.57 6.58 5.70
N ARG A 116 -5.05 5.42 6.15
CA ARG A 116 -4.06 5.38 7.24
C ARG A 116 -2.68 5.84 6.75
N ALA A 117 -2.30 5.52 5.52
CA ALA A 117 -1.08 6.01 4.90
C ALA A 117 -1.13 7.52 4.66
N LYS A 118 -2.27 8.03 4.17
CA LYS A 118 -2.51 9.46 3.96
C LYS A 118 -2.42 10.26 5.27
N ARG A 119 -3.10 9.81 6.32
CA ARG A 119 -3.02 10.43 7.67
C ARG A 119 -1.61 10.42 8.26
N ARG A 120 -0.80 9.39 7.98
CA ARG A 120 0.60 9.34 8.43
C ARG A 120 1.48 10.33 7.67
N ARG A 121 1.26 10.50 6.37
CA ARG A 121 1.97 11.47 5.52
C ARG A 121 1.68 12.90 5.96
N GLU A 122 0.41 13.24 6.16
CA GLU A 122 0.00 14.55 6.70
C GLU A 122 0.68 14.86 8.04
N ARG A 123 0.77 13.86 8.94
CA ARG A 123 1.45 14.04 10.24
C ARG A 123 2.96 14.31 10.06
N CYS A 124 3.62 13.67 9.09
CA CYS A 124 5.02 13.90 8.81
C CYS A 124 5.26 15.24 8.10
N GLU A 125 4.38 15.66 7.20
CA GLU A 125 4.43 16.98 6.54
C GLU A 125 4.26 18.11 7.56
N ARG A 126 3.26 18.04 8.45
CA ARG A 126 3.07 19.03 9.52
C ARG A 126 4.30 19.18 10.42
N ARG A 127 5.01 18.09 10.73
CA ARG A 127 6.25 18.15 11.52
C ARG A 127 7.40 18.80 10.75
N ARG A 128 7.43 18.67 9.42
CA ARG A 128 8.44 19.29 8.56
C ARG A 128 8.19 20.78 8.43
N GLU A 129 6.95 21.19 8.17
CA GLU A 129 6.54 22.60 8.15
C GLU A 129 6.84 23.28 9.49
N ALA A 130 6.57 22.62 10.62
CA ALA A 130 6.90 23.16 11.93
C ALA A 130 8.42 23.36 12.12
N ARG A 131 9.25 22.43 11.62
CA ARG A 131 10.72 22.55 11.69
C ARG A 131 11.24 23.65 10.76
N GLU A 132 10.62 23.82 9.59
CA GLU A 132 11.00 24.84 8.62
C GLU A 132 10.62 26.24 9.11
N ARG A 133 9.42 26.39 9.70
CA ARG A 133 9.02 27.62 10.39
C ARG A 133 9.91 27.95 11.59
N ALA A 134 10.30 26.95 12.38
CA ALA A 134 11.22 27.16 13.50
C ALA A 134 12.62 27.61 13.04
N ARG A 135 13.08 27.13 11.87
CA ARG A 135 14.34 27.61 11.26
C ARG A 135 14.21 29.02 10.69
N ALA A 136 13.08 29.34 10.06
CA ALA A 136 12.83 30.68 9.51
C ALA A 136 12.69 31.75 10.60
N ASN A 137 12.14 31.41 11.78
CA ASN A 137 12.03 32.32 12.91
C ASN A 137 13.33 32.44 13.75
N ALA A 138 14.36 31.65 13.46
CA ALA A 138 15.64 31.64 14.17
C ALA A 138 16.77 32.32 13.37
N SER A 139 16.46 32.94 12.24
CA SER A 139 17.32 33.87 11.49
C SER A 139 16.73 35.27 11.58
#